data_AF-A0A0A0DW46-F1
#
_entry.id   AF-A0A0A0DW46-F1
#
_cell.length_a   1.000
_cell.length_b   1.000
_cell.length_c   1.000
_cell.angle_alpha   90.00
_cell.angle_beta   90.00
_cell.angle_gamma   90.00
#
_symmetry.space_group_name_H-M   'P 1'
#
loop_
_entity.id
_entity.type
_entity.pdbx_description
1 polymer ?
#
loop_
_entity_poly.entity_id
_entity_poly.type
_entity_poly.pdbx_seq_one_letter_code
_entity_poly.pdbx_strand_id
1 'polypeptide(L)'
;MAAARAPAGDIVAMNWLGQPIDCTTCPYQPLKATGACEIGHACMQDGYARRIDRFFRWHPELAKEQLHHPYFEVRAIAARYADVFHLPAMLDDPDETVRLQLALRLPQRALQRLIQDPHREVRIRVAQRLDTAQLPAMVHDEDYGVRQWVARRLPVTLLAVLVSDPESVVRQEVAQRIEMPALMRLIDDPAPEVRRIVAQRLPTGLLERLAFDPDLIVRWEVAQRALPDLLQRMQQDEDSEVRAAVQQRLNDTGASHG
;
A
#
# COMPACT_ATOMS: atom_id res chain seq x y z
N MET A 1 12.02 30.55 -33.85
CA MET A 1 12.07 29.40 -32.93
C MET A 1 11.69 29.91 -31.55
N ALA A 2 10.52 29.54 -31.03
CA ALA A 2 10.17 29.88 -29.65
C ALA A 2 11.10 29.06 -28.73
N ALA A 3 11.87 29.75 -27.88
CA ALA A 3 12.79 29.13 -26.95
C ALA A 3 12.00 28.26 -25.96
N ALA A 4 12.37 26.99 -25.85
CA ALA A 4 11.77 26.06 -24.90
C ALA A 4 11.96 26.59 -23.47
N ARG A 5 10.88 26.75 -22.71
CA ARG A 5 10.90 27.09 -21.28
C ARG A 5 11.26 25.86 -20.44
N ALA A 6 12.27 25.12 -20.85
CA ALA A 6 12.87 24.10 -20.00
C ALA A 6 13.61 24.84 -18.87
N PRO A 7 13.24 24.68 -17.59
CA PRO A 7 13.99 25.29 -16.50
C PRO A 7 15.46 24.83 -16.57
N ALA A 8 16.39 25.69 -16.15
CA ALA A 8 17.81 25.36 -16.20
C ALA A 8 18.09 24.03 -15.46
N GLY A 9 18.67 23.05 -16.17
CA GLY A 9 18.92 21.69 -15.66
C GLY A 9 17.87 20.64 -16.04
N ASP A 10 16.86 20.98 -16.84
CA ASP A 10 15.83 20.03 -17.28
C ASP A 10 16.32 19.13 -18.45
N ILE A 11 15.73 17.94 -18.55
CA ILE A 11 16.10 16.89 -19.50
C ILE A 11 15.84 17.38 -20.93
N VAL A 12 16.75 17.09 -21.87
CA VAL A 12 16.56 17.46 -23.29
C VAL A 12 15.24 16.88 -23.81
N ALA A 13 14.43 17.72 -24.45
CA ALA A 13 13.13 17.31 -24.99
C ALA A 13 13.31 16.40 -26.21
N MET A 14 13.08 15.11 -25.98
CA MET A 14 13.04 14.07 -27.00
C MET A 14 11.66 13.45 -27.02
N ASN A 15 11.24 12.97 -28.18
CA ASN A 15 10.03 12.18 -28.30
C ASN A 15 10.20 10.81 -27.62
N TRP A 16 9.11 10.05 -27.49
CA TRP A 16 9.15 8.73 -26.86
C TRP A 16 9.99 7.68 -27.62
N LEU A 17 10.45 7.98 -28.84
CA LEU A 17 11.40 7.17 -29.60
C LEU A 17 12.86 7.62 -29.38
N GLY A 18 13.11 8.61 -28.52
CA GLY A 18 14.43 9.17 -28.23
C GLY A 18 14.96 10.13 -29.31
N GLN A 19 14.09 10.64 -30.18
CA GLN A 19 14.45 11.56 -31.27
C GLN A 19 14.00 13.00 -30.95
N PRO A 20 14.59 14.04 -31.57
CA PRO A 20 14.10 15.41 -31.41
C PRO A 20 12.62 15.53 -31.77
N ILE A 21 11.86 16.27 -30.96
CA ILE A 21 10.42 16.46 -31.19
C ILE A 21 10.21 17.33 -32.44
N ASP A 22 9.57 16.74 -33.45
CA ASP A 22 9.14 17.43 -34.66
C ASP A 22 7.65 17.83 -34.55
N CYS A 23 7.37 19.14 -34.61
CA CYS A 23 6.00 19.64 -34.59
C CYS A 23 5.39 19.85 -35.98
N THR A 24 6.15 19.68 -37.06
CA THR A 24 5.65 19.93 -38.42
C THR A 24 4.63 18.88 -38.85
N THR A 25 4.77 17.66 -38.34
CA THR A 25 3.88 16.52 -38.62
C THR A 25 2.96 16.18 -37.44
N CYS A 26 3.03 16.93 -36.35
CA CYS A 26 2.27 16.65 -35.13
C CYS A 26 0.79 17.04 -35.30
N PRO A 27 -0.17 16.15 -34.95
CA PRO A 27 -1.61 16.45 -35.06
C PRO A 27 -2.05 17.63 -34.20
N TYR A 28 -1.26 18.01 -33.19
CA TYR A 28 -1.53 19.12 -32.28
C TYR A 28 -0.85 20.44 -32.67
N GLN A 29 -0.41 20.59 -33.93
CA GLN A 29 0.13 21.85 -34.44
C GLN A 29 -0.78 23.07 -34.18
N PRO A 30 -2.12 22.99 -34.28
CA PRO A 30 -3.00 24.11 -33.92
C PRO A 30 -2.89 24.53 -32.44
N LEU A 31 -2.66 23.59 -31.52
CA LEU A 31 -2.45 23.89 -30.10
C LEU A 31 -1.12 24.61 -29.87
N LYS A 32 -0.09 24.25 -30.65
CA LYS A 32 1.20 24.95 -30.59
C LYS A 32 1.07 26.40 -31.02
N ALA A 33 0.28 26.68 -32.05
CA ALA A 33 0.08 28.03 -32.59
C ALA A 33 -0.57 28.98 -31.56
N THR A 34 -1.36 28.45 -30.63
CA THR A 34 -2.04 29.21 -29.58
C THR A 34 -1.29 29.20 -28.23
N GLY A 35 -0.11 28.58 -28.17
CA GLY A 35 0.65 28.42 -26.92
C GLY A 35 0.06 27.38 -25.96
N ALA A 36 -0.93 26.61 -26.43
CA ALA A 36 -1.59 25.56 -25.65
C ALA A 36 -0.80 24.24 -25.64
N CYS A 37 0.35 24.13 -26.31
CA CYS A 37 1.35 23.10 -26.03
C CYS A 37 2.76 23.65 -26.25
N GLU A 38 3.76 23.08 -25.56
CA GLU A 38 5.12 23.60 -25.55
C GLU A 38 6.17 22.49 -25.42
N ILE A 39 7.12 22.45 -26.35
CA ILE A 39 8.27 21.52 -26.32
C ILE A 39 9.07 21.75 -25.04
N GLY A 40 9.43 20.67 -24.34
CA GLY A 40 10.19 20.75 -23.10
C GLY A 40 9.37 21.12 -21.86
N HIS A 41 8.05 21.30 -21.99
CA HIS A 41 7.20 21.73 -20.88
C HIS A 41 5.85 20.98 -20.82
N ALA A 42 5.06 21.02 -21.90
CA ALA A 42 3.76 20.35 -22.03
C ALA A 42 3.59 19.82 -23.45
N CYS A 43 3.93 18.56 -23.67
CA CYS A 43 3.90 17.95 -25.00
C CYS A 43 3.54 16.47 -24.89
N MET A 44 2.49 16.05 -25.60
CA MET A 44 2.09 14.64 -25.71
C MET A 44 3.18 13.80 -26.39
N GLN A 45 3.91 14.41 -27.34
CA GLN A 45 4.95 13.75 -28.11
C GLN A 45 6.22 13.46 -27.32
N ASP A 46 6.38 14.02 -26.12
CA ASP A 46 7.61 13.92 -25.32
C ASP A 46 7.75 12.52 -24.69
N GLY A 47 8.99 12.04 -24.53
CA GLY A 47 9.28 10.81 -23.81
C GLY A 47 9.19 10.95 -22.28
N TYR A 48 9.17 12.18 -21.76
CA TYR A 48 9.13 12.43 -20.32
C TYR A 48 7.69 12.52 -19.80
N ALA A 49 7.31 11.53 -18.97
CA ALA A 49 5.98 11.40 -18.38
C ALA A 49 5.41 12.68 -17.76
N ARG A 50 6.22 13.52 -17.09
CA ARG A 50 5.73 14.77 -16.48
C ARG A 50 5.26 15.80 -17.49
N ARG A 51 5.83 15.82 -18.71
CA ARG A 51 5.44 16.73 -19.78
C ARG A 51 4.20 16.25 -20.51
N ILE A 52 4.06 14.93 -20.67
CA ILE A 52 2.84 14.29 -21.15
C ILE A 52 1.69 14.54 -20.16
N ASP A 53 1.94 14.38 -18.86
CA ASP A 53 0.94 14.67 -17.80
C ASP A 53 0.46 16.11 -17.86
N ARG A 54 1.39 17.06 -18.00
CA ARG A 54 1.04 18.48 -18.12
C ARG A 54 0.21 18.76 -19.37
N PHE A 55 0.53 18.11 -20.49
CA PHE A 55 -0.25 18.22 -21.71
C PHE A 55 -1.70 17.77 -21.49
N PHE A 56 -1.95 16.58 -20.94
CA PHE A 56 -3.32 16.10 -20.70
C PHE A 56 -4.03 16.84 -19.56
N ARG A 57 -3.30 17.49 -18.66
CA ARG A 57 -3.89 18.42 -17.69
C ARG A 57 -4.44 19.67 -18.36
N TRP A 58 -3.78 20.15 -19.41
CA TRP A 58 -4.26 21.28 -20.21
C TRP A 58 -5.39 20.89 -21.16
N HIS A 59 -5.34 19.66 -21.69
CA HIS A 59 -6.27 19.15 -22.70
C HIS A 59 -6.85 17.77 -22.30
N PRO A 60 -7.62 17.68 -21.21
CA PRO A 60 -8.18 16.41 -20.75
C PRO A 60 -9.14 15.77 -21.78
N GLU A 61 -9.79 16.58 -22.62
CA GLU A 61 -10.69 16.13 -23.68
C GLU A 61 -9.99 15.26 -24.74
N LEU A 62 -8.68 15.44 -24.94
CA LEU A 62 -7.89 14.66 -25.90
C LEU A 62 -7.47 13.29 -25.36
N ALA A 63 -7.61 13.04 -24.05
CA ALA A 63 -7.10 11.84 -23.42
C ALA A 63 -7.75 10.56 -23.97
N LYS A 64 -9.06 10.59 -24.28
CA LYS A 64 -9.79 9.45 -24.81
C LYS A 64 -9.17 8.91 -26.11
N GLU A 65 -8.76 9.80 -27.01
CA GLU A 65 -8.21 9.41 -28.32
C GLU A 65 -6.83 8.76 -28.19
N GLN A 66 -6.13 9.01 -27.07
CA GLN A 66 -4.77 8.53 -26.83
C GLN A 66 -4.71 7.22 -26.02
N LEU A 67 -5.86 6.60 -25.72
CA LEU A 67 -5.90 5.31 -25.02
C LEU A 67 -5.37 4.14 -25.86
N HIS A 68 -5.21 4.31 -27.17
CA HIS A 68 -4.62 3.30 -28.08
C HIS A 68 -3.22 3.70 -28.58
N HIS A 69 -2.60 4.70 -27.94
CA HIS A 69 -1.31 5.21 -28.36
C HIS A 69 -0.22 4.12 -28.28
N PRO A 70 0.72 4.01 -29.24
CA PRO A 70 1.75 2.97 -29.22
C PRO A 70 2.65 3.02 -27.97
N TYR A 71 2.92 4.21 -27.46
CA TYR A 71 3.71 4.39 -26.24
C TYR A 71 2.86 4.22 -24.98
N PHE A 72 3.25 3.29 -24.10
CA PHE A 72 2.49 2.93 -22.91
C PHE A 72 2.33 4.10 -21.93
N GLU A 73 3.34 4.96 -21.75
CA GLU A 73 3.22 6.09 -20.82
C GLU A 73 2.15 7.09 -21.26
N VAL A 74 2.01 7.32 -22.56
CA VAL A 74 0.91 8.15 -23.07
C VAL A 74 -0.42 7.50 -22.74
N ARG A 75 -0.58 6.18 -22.93
CA ARG A 75 -1.81 5.45 -22.56
C ARG A 75 -2.08 5.53 -21.05
N ALA A 76 -1.07 5.29 -20.22
CA ALA A 76 -1.17 5.31 -18.76
C ALA A 76 -1.56 6.70 -18.24
N ILE A 77 -0.95 7.75 -18.77
CA ILE A 77 -1.26 9.13 -18.40
C ILE A 77 -2.62 9.56 -18.94
N ALA A 78 -2.93 9.25 -20.20
CA ALA A 78 -4.24 9.51 -20.78
C ALA A 78 -5.36 8.84 -19.97
N ALA A 79 -5.13 7.60 -19.51
CA ALA A 79 -6.05 6.87 -18.64
C ALA A 79 -6.28 7.54 -17.28
N ARG A 80 -5.51 8.56 -16.87
CA ARG A 80 -5.79 9.38 -15.68
C ARG A 80 -6.80 10.50 -15.91
N TYR A 81 -6.92 10.96 -17.16
CA TYR A 81 -7.78 12.09 -17.54
C TYR A 81 -9.03 11.67 -18.30
N ALA A 82 -8.97 10.53 -19.01
CA ALA A 82 -10.10 10.01 -19.77
C ALA A 82 -11.30 9.70 -18.86
N ASP A 83 -12.51 9.74 -19.44
CA ASP A 83 -13.72 9.32 -18.74
C ASP A 83 -13.66 7.82 -18.40
N VAL A 84 -14.09 7.47 -17.17
CA VAL A 84 -14.05 6.12 -16.61
C VAL A 84 -14.77 5.08 -17.48
N PHE A 85 -15.78 5.46 -18.26
CA PHE A 85 -16.53 4.55 -19.14
C PHE A 85 -15.67 3.96 -20.27
N HIS A 86 -14.55 4.59 -20.63
CA HIS A 86 -13.65 4.10 -21.69
C HIS A 86 -12.53 3.18 -21.17
N LEU A 87 -12.22 3.27 -19.87
CA LEU A 87 -11.11 2.53 -19.25
C LEU A 87 -11.25 0.99 -19.30
N PRO A 88 -12.46 0.38 -19.22
CA PRO A 88 -12.59 -1.07 -19.28
C PRO A 88 -12.04 -1.71 -20.57
N ALA A 89 -11.95 -0.96 -21.67
CA ALA A 89 -11.37 -1.45 -22.92
C ALA A 89 -9.85 -1.67 -22.85
N MET A 90 -9.18 -1.09 -21.84
CA MET A 90 -7.74 -1.17 -21.63
C MET A 90 -7.35 -2.24 -20.59
N LEU A 91 -8.30 -3.01 -20.07
CA LEU A 91 -8.03 -4.00 -19.01
C LEU A 91 -6.96 -5.02 -19.40
N ASP A 92 -6.88 -5.35 -20.68
CA ASP A 92 -5.92 -6.30 -21.25
C ASP A 92 -4.70 -5.57 -21.88
N ASP A 93 -4.44 -4.31 -21.52
CA ASP A 93 -3.26 -3.57 -21.98
C ASP A 93 -1.99 -4.36 -21.67
N PRO A 94 -1.04 -4.52 -22.60
CA PRO A 94 0.15 -5.33 -22.37
C PRO A 94 1.03 -4.79 -21.24
N ASP A 95 0.98 -3.49 -20.96
CA ASP A 95 1.85 -2.83 -20.00
C ASP A 95 1.20 -2.73 -18.61
N GLU A 96 1.89 -3.22 -17.59
CA GLU A 96 1.42 -3.22 -16.21
C GLU A 96 1.25 -1.80 -15.64
N THR A 97 2.02 -0.81 -16.12
CA THR A 97 1.89 0.59 -15.67
C THR A 97 0.53 1.13 -16.08
N VAL A 98 0.07 0.79 -17.29
CA VAL A 98 -1.28 1.13 -17.75
C VAL A 98 -2.31 0.44 -16.88
N ARG A 99 -2.25 -0.89 -16.72
CA ARG A 99 -3.21 -1.64 -15.88
C ARG A 99 -3.24 -1.15 -14.43
N LEU A 100 -2.10 -0.73 -13.88
CA LEU A 100 -2.00 -0.09 -12.55
C LEU A 100 -2.74 1.24 -12.49
N GLN A 101 -2.64 2.09 -13.52
CA GLN A 101 -3.43 3.33 -13.62
C GLN A 101 -4.94 3.04 -13.74
N LEU A 102 -5.34 1.98 -14.44
CA LEU A 102 -6.75 1.57 -14.49
C LEU A 102 -7.23 1.13 -13.12
N ALA A 103 -6.45 0.32 -12.40
CA ALA A 103 -6.77 -0.16 -11.06
C ALA A 103 -6.99 0.98 -10.05
N LEU A 104 -6.53 2.21 -10.32
CA LEU A 104 -6.82 3.40 -9.50
C LEU A 104 -8.19 4.04 -9.76
N ARG A 105 -8.77 3.84 -10.95
CA ARG A 105 -9.94 4.62 -11.40
C ARG A 105 -11.14 3.76 -11.74
N LEU A 106 -10.93 2.49 -12.06
CA LEU A 106 -12.02 1.59 -12.45
C LEU A 106 -13.08 1.47 -11.34
N PRO A 107 -14.37 1.36 -11.72
CA PRO A 107 -15.45 1.03 -10.79
C PRO A 107 -15.31 -0.43 -10.33
N GLN A 108 -15.90 -0.76 -9.18
CA GLN A 108 -15.70 -2.04 -8.48
C GLN A 108 -15.91 -3.26 -9.38
N ARG A 109 -16.97 -3.28 -10.20
CA ARG A 109 -17.24 -4.40 -11.13
C ARG A 109 -16.14 -4.62 -12.15
N ALA A 110 -15.53 -3.56 -12.68
CA ALA A 110 -14.43 -3.68 -13.63
C ALA A 110 -13.10 -3.96 -12.92
N LEU A 111 -12.89 -3.37 -11.72
CA LEU A 111 -11.72 -3.61 -10.88
C LEU A 111 -11.57 -5.09 -10.51
N GLN A 112 -12.67 -5.81 -10.27
CA GLN A 112 -12.67 -7.25 -10.00
C GLN A 112 -12.00 -8.08 -11.11
N ARG A 113 -12.00 -7.61 -12.36
CA ARG A 113 -11.33 -8.31 -13.46
C ARG A 113 -9.80 -8.31 -13.33
N LEU A 114 -9.23 -7.42 -12.52
CA LEU A 114 -7.79 -7.33 -12.26
C LEU A 114 -7.34 -8.09 -11.01
N ILE A 115 -8.25 -8.83 -10.34
CA ILE A 115 -7.91 -9.62 -9.14
C ILE A 115 -6.80 -10.63 -9.42
N GLN A 116 -6.78 -11.20 -10.63
CA GLN A 116 -5.80 -12.20 -11.08
C GLN A 116 -4.79 -11.59 -12.07
N ASP A 117 -4.54 -10.27 -12.00
CA ASP A 117 -3.53 -9.64 -12.86
C ASP A 117 -2.16 -10.31 -12.65
N PRO A 118 -1.41 -10.61 -13.73
CA PRO A 118 -0.10 -11.28 -13.60
C PRO A 118 0.92 -10.46 -12.79
N HIS A 119 0.76 -9.14 -12.71
CA HIS A 119 1.69 -8.27 -12.02
C HIS A 119 1.24 -7.97 -10.58
N ARG A 120 2.07 -8.36 -9.61
CA ARG A 120 1.80 -8.18 -8.16
C ARG A 120 1.39 -6.76 -7.77
N GLU A 121 1.98 -5.73 -8.40
CA GLU A 121 1.72 -4.34 -8.05
C GLU A 121 0.29 -3.90 -8.45
N VAL A 122 -0.24 -4.47 -9.53
CA VAL A 122 -1.64 -4.27 -9.94
C VAL A 122 -2.55 -4.95 -8.93
N ARG A 123 -2.27 -6.21 -8.56
CA ARG A 123 -3.05 -6.94 -7.53
C ARG A 123 -3.02 -6.23 -6.18
N ILE A 124 -1.89 -5.67 -5.75
CA ILE A 124 -1.80 -4.84 -4.54
C ILE A 124 -2.73 -3.64 -4.65
N ARG A 125 -2.74 -2.95 -5.80
CA ARG A 125 -3.63 -1.79 -6.01
C ARG A 125 -5.11 -2.19 -6.00
N VAL A 126 -5.44 -3.36 -6.55
CA VAL A 126 -6.77 -3.95 -6.45
C VAL A 126 -7.11 -4.20 -4.98
N ALA A 127 -6.26 -4.89 -4.22
CA ALA A 127 -6.48 -5.19 -2.81
C ALA A 127 -6.59 -3.93 -1.93
N GLN A 128 -6.04 -2.79 -2.33
CA GLN A 128 -6.20 -1.50 -1.66
C GLN A 128 -7.58 -0.85 -1.88
N ARG A 129 -8.18 -1.03 -3.06
CA ARG A 129 -9.42 -0.34 -3.46
C ARG A 129 -10.67 -1.21 -3.50
N LEU A 130 -10.50 -2.50 -3.72
CA LEU A 130 -11.60 -3.45 -3.86
C LEU A 130 -12.49 -3.41 -2.61
N ASP A 131 -13.80 -3.45 -2.78
CA ASP A 131 -14.74 -3.47 -1.65
C ASP A 131 -14.43 -4.66 -0.73
N THR A 132 -14.57 -4.46 0.58
CA THR A 132 -14.20 -5.46 1.59
C THR A 132 -14.96 -6.78 1.44
N ALA A 133 -16.19 -6.73 0.91
CA ALA A 133 -17.00 -7.91 0.59
C ALA A 133 -16.39 -8.81 -0.51
N GLN A 134 -15.50 -8.26 -1.35
CA GLN A 134 -14.88 -8.98 -2.47
C GLN A 134 -13.42 -9.39 -2.18
N LEU A 135 -12.80 -8.85 -1.13
CA LEU A 135 -11.46 -9.24 -0.68
C LEU A 135 -11.26 -10.73 -0.38
N PRO A 136 -12.28 -11.54 0.03
CA PRO A 136 -12.09 -12.98 0.19
C PRO A 136 -11.50 -13.68 -1.04
N ALA A 137 -11.74 -13.16 -2.26
CA ALA A 137 -11.18 -13.70 -3.49
C ALA A 137 -9.64 -13.58 -3.59
N MET A 138 -9.01 -12.78 -2.73
CA MET A 138 -7.57 -12.48 -2.73
C MET A 138 -6.83 -13.03 -1.51
N VAL A 139 -7.51 -13.75 -0.62
CA VAL A 139 -6.94 -14.27 0.64
C VAL A 139 -5.79 -15.25 0.40
N HIS A 140 -5.83 -15.98 -0.72
CA HIS A 140 -4.80 -16.95 -1.10
C HIS A 140 -3.94 -16.46 -2.27
N ASP A 141 -3.82 -15.15 -2.48
CA ASP A 141 -2.88 -14.60 -3.46
C ASP A 141 -1.47 -15.12 -3.17
N GLU A 142 -0.68 -15.40 -4.21
CA GLU A 142 0.70 -15.87 -4.08
C GLU A 142 1.62 -14.83 -3.41
N ASP A 143 1.34 -13.53 -3.60
CA ASP A 143 2.17 -12.45 -3.09
C ASP A 143 1.76 -12.04 -1.68
N TYR A 144 2.71 -12.10 -0.73
CA TYR A 144 2.44 -11.72 0.66
C TYR A 144 2.03 -10.25 0.80
N GLY A 145 2.45 -9.36 -0.11
CA GLY A 145 2.07 -7.95 -0.09
C GLY A 145 0.58 -7.76 -0.41
N VAL A 146 0.04 -8.59 -1.31
CA VAL A 146 -1.42 -8.66 -1.52
C VAL A 146 -2.11 -9.19 -0.27
N ARG A 147 -1.65 -10.33 0.28
CA ARG A 147 -2.24 -10.92 1.50
C ARG A 147 -2.17 -9.98 2.71
N GLN A 148 -1.11 -9.18 2.83
CA GLN A 148 -0.97 -8.15 3.87
C GLN A 148 -2.04 -7.06 3.72
N TRP A 149 -2.26 -6.55 2.51
CA TRP A 149 -3.34 -5.58 2.24
C TRP A 149 -4.73 -6.18 2.47
N VAL A 150 -4.91 -7.46 2.13
CA VAL A 150 -6.12 -8.20 2.46
C VAL A 150 -6.28 -8.27 3.98
N ALA A 151 -5.27 -8.71 4.74
CA ALA A 151 -5.32 -8.79 6.20
C ALA A 151 -5.64 -7.44 6.89
N ARG A 152 -5.20 -6.31 6.31
CA ARG A 152 -5.52 -4.96 6.80
C ARG A 152 -7.00 -4.60 6.66
N ARG A 153 -7.69 -5.12 5.63
CA ARG A 153 -9.01 -4.65 5.21
C ARG A 153 -10.11 -5.69 5.29
N LEU A 154 -9.76 -6.98 5.36
CA LEU A 154 -10.70 -8.10 5.41
C LEU A 154 -11.65 -7.92 6.61
N PRO A 155 -12.96 -8.22 6.48
CA PRO A 155 -13.87 -8.22 7.61
C PRO A 155 -13.33 -9.07 8.77
N VAL A 156 -13.43 -8.56 9.99
CA VAL A 156 -12.85 -9.19 11.20
C VAL A 156 -13.33 -10.63 11.37
N THR A 157 -14.58 -10.92 11.01
CA THR A 157 -15.18 -12.27 11.07
C THR A 157 -14.50 -13.29 10.18
N LEU A 158 -13.79 -12.85 9.13
CA LEU A 158 -13.08 -13.72 8.18
C LEU A 158 -11.57 -13.79 8.44
N LEU A 159 -11.03 -12.92 9.32
CA LEU A 159 -9.60 -12.74 9.52
C LEU A 159 -8.89 -14.00 10.05
N ALA A 160 -9.63 -14.89 10.71
CA ALA A 160 -9.12 -16.16 11.24
C ALA A 160 -8.50 -17.08 10.17
N VAL A 161 -8.83 -16.88 8.89
CA VAL A 161 -8.26 -17.62 7.75
C VAL A 161 -6.77 -17.31 7.52
N LEU A 162 -6.31 -16.12 7.94
CA LEU A 162 -4.92 -15.65 7.76
C LEU A 162 -4.05 -15.80 9.01
N VAL A 163 -4.58 -16.40 10.10
CA VAL A 163 -3.84 -16.58 11.36
C VAL A 163 -2.57 -17.43 11.19
N SER A 164 -2.58 -18.34 10.22
CA SER A 164 -1.45 -19.23 9.93
C SER A 164 -0.76 -18.85 8.62
N ASP A 165 -0.90 -17.60 8.17
CA ASP A 165 -0.19 -17.10 6.99
C ASP A 165 1.33 -17.30 7.16
N PRO A 166 2.08 -17.77 6.14
CA PRO A 166 3.51 -18.04 6.32
C PRO A 166 4.32 -16.80 6.71
N GLU A 167 3.86 -15.61 6.34
CA GLU A 167 4.62 -14.38 6.47
C GLU A 167 4.21 -13.62 7.73
N SER A 168 5.19 -13.35 8.60
CA SER A 168 4.95 -12.67 9.89
C SER A 168 4.31 -11.29 9.72
N VAL A 169 4.63 -10.56 8.65
CA VAL A 169 4.04 -9.25 8.36
C VAL A 169 2.53 -9.33 8.09
N VAL A 170 2.02 -10.45 7.54
CA VAL A 170 0.58 -10.68 7.38
C VAL A 170 -0.03 -11.05 8.73
N ARG A 171 0.63 -11.94 9.49
CA ARG A 171 0.18 -12.31 10.83
C ARG A 171 0.19 -11.14 11.82
N GLN A 172 1.06 -10.15 11.66
CA GLN A 172 1.05 -8.90 12.42
C GLN A 172 -0.23 -8.09 12.15
N GLU A 173 -0.64 -7.93 10.89
CA GLU A 173 -1.91 -7.27 10.53
C GLU A 173 -3.12 -8.04 11.09
N VAL A 174 -3.05 -9.37 11.09
CA VAL A 174 -4.04 -10.23 11.74
C VAL A 174 -4.08 -9.97 13.25
N ALA A 175 -2.92 -10.03 13.93
CA ALA A 175 -2.78 -9.83 15.36
C ALA A 175 -3.29 -8.47 15.83
N GLN A 176 -3.17 -7.42 15.00
CA GLN A 176 -3.67 -6.09 15.31
C GLN A 176 -5.20 -6.00 15.34
N ARG A 177 -5.91 -6.88 14.62
CA ARG A 177 -7.35 -6.75 14.35
C ARG A 177 -8.20 -7.94 14.79
N ILE A 178 -7.61 -9.12 14.96
CA ILE A 178 -8.36 -10.32 15.29
C ILE A 178 -8.87 -10.27 16.73
N GLU A 179 -10.14 -10.62 16.93
CA GLU A 179 -10.77 -10.53 18.24
C GLU A 179 -10.59 -11.81 19.07
N MET A 180 -10.84 -11.69 20.38
CA MET A 180 -10.96 -12.87 21.24
C MET A 180 -12.16 -13.74 20.82
N PRO A 181 -12.06 -15.08 20.95
CA PRO A 181 -10.92 -15.83 21.48
C PRO A 181 -9.83 -16.15 20.43
N ALA A 182 -10.02 -15.78 19.16
CA ALA A 182 -9.13 -16.19 18.08
C ALA A 182 -7.72 -15.58 18.17
N LEU A 183 -7.56 -14.42 18.83
CA LEU A 183 -6.25 -13.85 19.18
C LEU A 183 -5.34 -14.84 19.93
N MET A 184 -5.89 -15.73 20.76
CA MET A 184 -5.12 -16.72 21.50
C MET A 184 -4.34 -17.69 20.61
N ARG A 185 -4.72 -17.84 19.33
CA ARG A 185 -4.01 -18.69 18.37
C ARG A 185 -2.62 -18.16 17.99
N LEU A 186 -2.35 -16.88 18.27
CA LEU A 186 -1.08 -16.20 17.95
C LEU A 186 -0.15 -16.05 19.17
N ILE A 187 -0.53 -16.59 20.32
CA ILE A 187 0.22 -16.41 21.57
C ILE A 187 1.61 -17.04 21.50
N ASP A 188 1.73 -18.17 20.80
CA ASP A 188 2.99 -18.89 20.59
C ASP A 188 3.53 -18.67 19.16
N ASP A 189 3.18 -17.55 18.50
CA ASP A 189 3.66 -17.24 17.14
C ASP A 189 5.19 -17.23 17.10
N PRO A 190 5.85 -17.82 16.08
CA PRO A 190 7.31 -17.81 16.03
C PRO A 190 7.93 -16.40 15.95
N ALA A 191 7.21 -15.42 15.40
CA ALA A 191 7.70 -14.06 15.28
C ALA A 191 7.44 -13.24 16.56
N PRO A 192 8.49 -12.71 17.23
CA PRO A 192 8.31 -11.90 18.44
C PRO A 192 7.48 -10.64 18.19
N GLU A 193 7.51 -10.06 16.98
CA GLU A 193 6.70 -8.89 16.63
C GLU A 193 5.20 -9.21 16.68
N VAL A 194 4.80 -10.44 16.32
CA VAL A 194 3.41 -10.88 16.45
C VAL A 194 3.05 -11.08 17.91
N ARG A 195 3.89 -11.79 18.68
CA ARG A 195 3.66 -12.01 20.12
C ARG A 195 3.63 -10.69 20.90
N ARG A 196 4.41 -9.68 20.48
CA ARG A 196 4.36 -8.32 21.03
C ARG A 196 2.99 -7.68 20.86
N ILE A 197 2.41 -7.75 19.65
CA ILE A 197 1.06 -7.24 19.40
C ILE A 197 0.03 -8.00 20.24
N VAL A 198 0.19 -9.32 20.39
CA VAL A 198 -0.66 -10.13 21.28
C VAL A 198 -0.54 -9.65 22.73
N ALA A 199 0.68 -9.43 23.24
CA ALA A 199 0.94 -8.89 24.58
C ALA A 199 0.33 -7.50 24.79
N GLN A 200 0.25 -6.66 23.76
CA GLN A 200 -0.41 -5.35 23.81
C GLN A 200 -1.94 -5.44 23.87
N ARG A 201 -2.54 -6.50 23.32
CA ARG A 201 -4.00 -6.62 23.17
C ARG A 201 -4.65 -7.61 24.14
N LEU A 202 -3.93 -8.58 24.67
CA LEU A 202 -4.49 -9.56 25.60
C LEU A 202 -5.08 -8.87 26.85
N PRO A 203 -6.23 -9.36 27.37
CA PRO A 203 -6.68 -9.00 28.71
C PRO A 203 -5.58 -9.24 29.75
N THR A 204 -5.47 -8.37 30.74
CA THR A 204 -4.36 -8.40 31.73
C THR A 204 -4.25 -9.73 32.47
N GLY A 205 -5.39 -10.39 32.75
CA GLY A 205 -5.42 -11.72 33.39
C GLY A 205 -4.85 -12.86 32.56
N LEU A 206 -4.59 -12.66 31.26
CA LEU A 206 -3.98 -13.66 30.38
C LEU A 206 -2.50 -13.38 30.06
N LEU A 207 -1.95 -12.27 30.54
CA LEU A 207 -0.57 -11.86 30.23
C LEU A 207 0.50 -12.79 30.83
N GLU A 208 0.15 -13.59 31.83
CA GLU A 208 1.10 -14.55 32.43
C GLU A 208 1.65 -15.56 31.41
N ARG A 209 0.92 -15.80 30.32
CA ARG A 209 1.34 -16.65 29.21
C ARG A 209 2.55 -16.11 28.43
N LEU A 210 2.79 -14.80 28.50
CA LEU A 210 3.88 -14.10 27.78
C LEU A 210 4.90 -13.46 28.73
N ALA A 211 4.72 -13.62 30.04
CA ALA A 211 5.56 -12.95 31.05
C ALA A 211 7.03 -13.42 31.06
N PHE A 212 7.27 -14.62 30.54
CA PHE A 212 8.61 -15.22 30.42
C PHE A 212 8.91 -15.56 28.95
N ASP A 213 8.37 -14.76 28.02
CA ASP A 213 8.69 -14.87 26.61
C ASP A 213 10.20 -14.76 26.38
N PRO A 214 10.80 -15.53 25.46
CA PRO A 214 12.23 -15.41 25.17
C PRO A 214 12.62 -14.01 24.64
N ASP A 215 11.69 -13.26 24.04
CA ASP A 215 11.95 -11.92 23.55
C ASP A 215 11.74 -10.85 24.62
N LEU A 216 12.77 -10.04 24.88
CA LEU A 216 12.75 -9.01 25.91
C LEU A 216 11.68 -7.94 25.65
N ILE A 217 11.39 -7.62 24.39
CA ILE A 217 10.41 -6.58 24.04
C ILE A 217 9.00 -7.08 24.36
N VAL A 218 8.73 -8.37 24.12
CA VAL A 218 7.46 -9.00 24.55
C VAL A 218 7.32 -8.96 26.08
N ARG A 219 8.37 -9.32 26.83
CA ARG A 219 8.34 -9.25 28.30
C ARG A 219 8.18 -7.82 28.80
N TRP A 220 8.85 -6.85 28.16
CA TRP A 220 8.70 -5.43 28.47
C TRP A 220 7.25 -4.96 28.28
N GLU A 221 6.59 -5.33 27.18
CA GLU A 221 5.17 -5.01 26.94
C GLU A 221 4.24 -5.64 27.98
N VAL A 222 4.54 -6.88 28.41
CA VAL A 222 3.82 -7.52 29.52
C VAL A 222 3.99 -6.71 30.80
N ALA A 223 5.22 -6.29 31.15
CA ALA A 223 5.49 -5.49 32.34
C ALA A 223 4.71 -4.18 32.36
N GLN A 224 4.51 -3.51 31.21
CA GLN A 224 3.73 -2.27 31.14
C GLN A 224 2.25 -2.44 31.55
N ARG A 225 1.70 -3.65 31.45
CA ARG A 225 0.26 -3.92 31.62
C ARG A 225 -0.07 -4.93 32.71
N ALA A 226 0.91 -5.70 33.16
CA ALA A 226 0.75 -6.76 34.14
C ALA A 226 0.17 -6.24 35.47
N LEU A 227 -0.60 -7.11 36.12
CA LEU A 227 -1.11 -6.91 37.48
C LEU A 227 0.02 -7.11 38.51
N PRO A 228 -0.11 -6.57 39.74
CA PRO A 228 0.94 -6.63 40.76
C PRO A 228 1.51 -8.04 41.02
N ASP A 229 0.66 -9.06 41.14
CA ASP A 229 1.11 -10.43 41.38
C ASP A 229 1.99 -10.98 40.25
N LEU A 230 1.70 -10.59 39.00
CA LEU A 230 2.53 -10.98 37.85
C LEU A 230 3.83 -10.17 37.81
N LEU A 231 3.76 -8.86 38.08
CA LEU A 231 4.95 -8.02 38.20
C LEU A 231 5.91 -8.54 39.27
N GLN A 232 5.40 -8.99 40.42
CA GLN A 232 6.21 -9.57 41.48
C GLN A 232 7.01 -10.79 40.99
N ARG A 233 6.40 -11.63 40.14
CA ARG A 233 7.07 -12.79 39.52
C ARG A 233 8.13 -12.40 38.49
N MET A 234 8.01 -11.23 37.88
CA MET A 234 8.94 -10.71 36.85
C MET A 234 10.10 -9.86 37.43
N GLN A 235 10.16 -9.62 38.74
CA GLN A 235 11.19 -8.75 39.36
C GLN A 235 12.64 -9.18 39.10
N GLN A 236 12.85 -10.47 38.86
CA GLN A 236 14.16 -11.07 38.61
C GLN A 236 14.36 -11.38 37.12
N ASP A 237 13.71 -10.64 36.22
CA ASP A 237 13.97 -10.73 34.77
C ASP A 237 15.48 -10.62 34.51
N GLU A 238 16.00 -11.35 33.52
CA GLU A 238 17.41 -11.29 33.14
C GLU A 238 17.80 -9.91 32.58
N ASP A 239 16.87 -9.21 31.94
CA ASP A 239 17.11 -7.94 31.28
C ASP A 239 16.91 -6.75 32.24
N SER A 240 17.87 -5.82 32.25
CA SER A 240 17.83 -4.68 33.16
C SER A 240 16.74 -3.67 32.86
N GLU A 241 16.36 -3.49 31.59
CA GLU A 241 15.29 -2.57 31.20
C GLU A 241 13.92 -3.14 31.59
N VAL A 242 13.74 -4.46 31.44
CA VAL A 242 12.52 -5.13 31.91
C VAL A 242 12.42 -5.06 33.43
N ARG A 243 13.49 -5.34 34.18
CA ARG A 243 13.49 -5.17 35.65
C ARG A 243 13.15 -3.74 36.07
N ALA A 244 13.73 -2.75 35.40
CA ALA A 244 13.45 -1.33 35.68
C ALA A 244 11.97 -1.00 35.44
N ALA A 245 11.39 -1.47 34.32
CA ALA A 245 9.97 -1.32 34.00
C ALA A 245 9.07 -1.98 35.07
N VAL A 246 9.41 -3.20 35.51
CA VAL A 246 8.67 -3.93 36.55
C VAL A 246 8.70 -3.15 37.87
N GLN A 247 9.87 -2.69 38.31
CA GLN A 247 10.00 -1.95 39.56
C GLN A 247 9.23 -0.63 39.53
N GLN A 248 9.30 0.10 38.40
CA GLN A 248 8.54 1.34 38.22
C GLN A 248 7.03 1.08 38.36
N ARG A 249 6.52 0.05 37.67
CA ARG A 249 5.09 -0.33 37.71
C ARG A 249 4.62 -0.77 39.10
N LEU A 250 5.46 -1.48 39.86
CA LEU A 250 5.16 -1.87 41.25
C LEU A 250 5.07 -0.63 42.16
N ASN A 251 5.98 0.33 42.00
CA ASN A 251 5.98 1.58 42.77
C ASN A 251 4.70 2.40 42.48
N ASP A 252 4.32 2.54 41.21
CA ASP A 252 3.14 3.32 40.79
C ASP A 252 1.83 2.71 41.33
N THR A 253 1.75 1.37 41.36
CA THR A 253 0.57 0.67 41.88
C THR A 253 0.49 0.74 43.40
N GLY A 254 1.63 0.69 44.10
CA GLY A 254 1.70 0.86 45.56
C GLY A 254 1.32 2.27 46.01
N ALA A 255 1.71 3.31 45.27
CA ALA A 255 1.37 4.69 45.56
C ALA A 255 -0.12 5.03 45.32
N SER A 256 -0.83 4.26 44.49
CA SER A 256 -2.26 4.47 44.21
C SER A 256 -3.20 3.86 45.26
N HIS A 257 -2.67 3.05 46.18
CA HIS A 257 -3.44 2.34 47.21
C HIS A 257 -3.07 2.74 48.65
N GLY A 258 -2.16 3.69 48.85
CA GLY A 258 -1.80 4.27 50.15
C GLY A 258 -2.31 5.71 50.28
#